data_AF-A0A7S0UGN8-F1
#
_entry.id   AF-A0A7S0UGN8-F1
#
_cell.length_a   1.000
_cell.length_b   1.000
_cell.length_c   1.000
_cell.angle_alpha   90.00
_cell.angle_beta   90.00
_cell.angle_gamma   90.00
#
_symmetry.space_group_name_H-M   'P 1'
#
loop_
_entity.id
_entity.type
_entity.pdbx_description
1 polymer ?
#
loop_
_entity_poly.entity_id
_entity_poly.type
_entity_poly.pdbx_seq_one_letter_code
_entity_poly.pdbx_strand_id
1 'polypeptide(L)'
;LPHEQGRFKSVDDEFKNIMAQVRMDSRVVALADISGLNNKLPVLIDQLDRCQKALSDFLEEKRSRFPRFYFIGDDDLLEILGQSQNPAVIQSHLKKLFQAIFAVNFSEDMKEIVAFRSLEGEVVNLMHNVEITDTVEVWLAEL
;
A
#
# COMPACT_ATOMS: atom_id res chain seq x y z
N LEU A 1 -5.45 -9.20 -0.94
CA LEU A 1 -5.47 -10.41 -0.08
C LEU A 1 -6.91 -10.73 0.38
N PRO A 2 -7.73 -11.39 -0.45
CA PRO A 2 -9.17 -11.61 -0.14
C PRO A 2 -9.40 -12.43 1.13
N HIS A 3 -8.54 -13.43 1.37
CA HIS A 3 -8.64 -14.29 2.56
C HIS A 3 -8.30 -13.58 3.87
N GLU A 4 -7.46 -12.54 3.82
CA GLU A 4 -7.08 -11.76 5.00
C GLU A 4 -8.04 -10.60 5.28
N GLN A 5 -8.80 -10.16 4.27
CA GLN A 5 -9.79 -9.09 4.43
C GLN A 5 -10.84 -9.42 5.49
N GLY A 6 -11.35 -10.67 5.48
CA GLY A 6 -12.32 -11.12 6.49
C GLY A 6 -11.73 -11.13 7.90
N ARG A 7 -10.49 -11.64 8.04
CA ARG A 7 -9.78 -11.70 9.32
C ARG A 7 -9.51 -10.30 9.88
N PHE A 8 -8.95 -9.42 9.06
CA PHE A 8 -8.68 -8.04 9.44
C PHE A 8 -9.96 -7.30 9.83
N LYS A 9 -11.05 -7.49 9.06
CA LYS A 9 -12.35 -6.89 9.41
C LYS A 9 -12.86 -7.37 10.76
N SER A 10 -12.79 -8.66 11.06
CA SER A 10 -13.21 -9.20 12.37
C SER A 10 -12.37 -8.63 13.52
N VAL A 11 -11.06 -8.48 13.33
CA VAL A 11 -10.18 -7.83 14.30
C VAL A 11 -10.56 -6.36 14.50
N ASP A 12 -10.74 -5.62 13.42
CA ASP A 12 -11.10 -4.20 13.43
C ASP A 12 -12.45 -3.96 14.13
N ASP A 13 -13.46 -4.78 13.82
CA ASP A 13 -14.78 -4.69 14.43
C ASP A 13 -14.73 -4.97 15.95
N GLU A 14 -13.99 -5.99 16.39
CA GLU A 14 -13.85 -6.32 17.82
C GLU A 14 -13.01 -5.26 18.57
N PHE A 15 -11.92 -4.78 17.97
CA PHE A 15 -11.12 -3.70 18.55
C PHE A 15 -11.94 -2.42 18.72
N LYS A 16 -12.74 -2.05 17.71
CA LYS A 16 -13.68 -0.91 17.80
C LYS A 16 -14.70 -1.09 18.91
N ASN A 17 -15.22 -2.30 19.11
CA ASN A 17 -16.13 -2.60 20.22
C ASN A 17 -15.46 -2.38 21.58
N ILE A 18 -14.25 -2.90 21.78
CA ILE A 18 -13.46 -2.66 23.00
C ILE A 18 -13.27 -1.16 23.20
N MET A 19 -12.82 -0.43 22.18
CA MET A 19 -12.59 1.01 22.25
C MET A 19 -13.87 1.81 22.55
N ALA A 20 -15.04 1.35 22.09
CA ALA A 20 -16.31 1.95 22.45
C ALA A 20 -16.61 1.80 23.94
N GLN A 21 -16.32 0.64 24.54
CA GLN A 21 -16.48 0.43 25.99
C GLN A 21 -15.50 1.29 26.80
N VAL A 22 -14.23 1.38 26.37
CA VAL A 22 -13.24 2.29 26.99
C VAL A 22 -13.67 3.75 26.90
N ARG A 23 -14.34 4.15 25.81
CA ARG A 23 -14.88 5.50 25.67
C ARG A 23 -16.04 5.78 26.63
N MET A 24 -16.84 4.77 26.97
CA MET A 24 -17.95 4.91 27.92
C MET A 24 -17.45 5.10 29.36
N ASP A 25 -16.36 4.44 29.74
CA ASP A 25 -15.68 4.63 31.02
C ASP A 25 -14.15 4.59 30.84
N SER A 26 -13.54 5.77 30.87
CA SER A 26 -12.10 5.96 30.62
C SER A 26 -11.21 5.67 31.82
N ARG A 27 -11.78 5.28 32.96
CA ARG A 27 -10.99 4.93 34.15
C ARG A 27 -10.23 3.64 33.87
N VAL A 28 -8.91 3.65 34.09
CA VAL A 28 -8.05 2.47 33.87
C VAL A 28 -8.56 1.24 34.63
N VAL A 29 -9.10 1.43 35.84
CA VAL A 29 -9.68 0.34 36.64
C VAL A 29 -10.92 -0.29 36.00
N ALA A 30 -11.71 0.47 35.24
CA ALA A 30 -12.91 -0.03 34.57
C ALA A 30 -12.58 -0.99 33.42
N LEU A 31 -11.34 -0.99 32.92
CA LEU A 31 -10.88 -1.98 31.93
C LEU A 31 -10.91 -3.41 32.48
N ALA A 32 -10.71 -3.57 33.79
CA ALA A 32 -10.77 -4.88 34.45
C ALA A 32 -12.20 -5.46 34.45
N ASP A 33 -13.21 -4.59 34.34
CA ASP A 33 -14.63 -4.98 34.30
C ASP A 33 -15.08 -5.38 32.89
N ILE A 34 -14.28 -5.13 31.85
CA ILE A 34 -14.57 -5.56 30.48
C ILE A 34 -14.46 -7.08 30.40
N SER A 35 -15.60 -7.75 30.20
CA SER A 35 -15.71 -9.20 30.19
C SER A 35 -14.75 -9.86 29.19
N GLY A 36 -13.83 -10.67 29.72
CA GLY A 36 -12.89 -11.47 28.93
C GLY A 36 -11.83 -10.67 28.17
N LEU A 37 -11.60 -9.40 28.51
CA LEU A 37 -10.62 -8.54 27.83
C LEU A 37 -9.21 -9.17 27.82
N ASN A 38 -8.82 -9.80 28.92
CA ASN A 38 -7.56 -10.51 29.07
C ASN A 38 -7.35 -11.67 28.07
N ASN A 39 -8.44 -12.28 27.60
CA ASN A 39 -8.40 -13.33 26.58
C ASN A 39 -8.58 -12.75 25.16
N LYS A 40 -9.39 -11.70 25.02
CA LYS A 40 -9.64 -11.04 23.74
C LYS A 40 -8.39 -10.39 23.16
N LEU A 41 -7.64 -9.62 23.97
CA LEU A 41 -6.47 -8.90 23.49
C LEU A 41 -5.38 -9.82 22.90
N PRO A 42 -4.95 -10.91 23.57
CA PRO A 42 -3.99 -11.84 22.97
C PRO A 42 -4.48 -12.48 21.67
N VAL A 43 -5.78 -12.80 21.58
CA VAL A 43 -6.37 -13.35 20.35
C VAL A 43 -6.32 -12.32 19.23
N LEU A 44 -6.67 -11.06 19.49
CA LEU A 44 -6.58 -9.99 18.48
C LEU A 44 -5.15 -9.78 18.01
N ILE A 45 -4.16 -9.84 18.91
CA ILE A 45 -2.74 -9.74 18.57
C ILE A 45 -2.32 -10.90 17.66
N ASP A 46 -2.63 -12.16 18.00
CA ASP A 46 -2.31 -13.31 17.14
C ASP A 46 -2.95 -13.20 15.74
N GLN A 47 -4.19 -12.72 15.66
CA GLN A 47 -4.85 -12.54 14.37
C GLN A 47 -4.21 -11.40 13.54
N LEU A 48 -3.81 -10.30 14.19
CA LEU A 48 -3.08 -9.20 13.55
C LEU A 48 -1.72 -9.65 13.03
N ASP A 49 -0.96 -10.40 13.84
CA ASP A 49 0.36 -10.93 13.45
C ASP A 49 0.26 -11.80 12.19
N ARG A 50 -0.80 -12.61 12.08
CA ARG A 50 -1.06 -13.42 10.87
C ARG A 50 -1.36 -12.55 9.66
N CYS A 51 -2.17 -11.51 9.82
CA CYS A 51 -2.45 -10.56 8.73
C CYS A 51 -1.17 -9.82 8.30
N GLN A 52 -0.35 -9.37 9.26
CA GLN A 52 0.92 -8.71 9.00
C GLN A 52 1.89 -9.63 8.26
N LYS A 53 1.98 -10.90 8.64
CA LYS A 53 2.80 -11.88 7.94
C LYS A 53 2.34 -12.08 6.50
N ALA A 54 1.04 -12.29 6.28
CA ALA A 54 0.49 -12.45 4.93
C ALA A 54 0.70 -11.20 4.06
N LEU A 55 0.64 -10.01 4.65
CA LEU A 55 0.98 -8.75 3.98
C LEU A 55 2.47 -8.69 3.61
N SER A 56 3.35 -9.07 4.54
CA SER A 56 4.80 -9.10 4.32
C SER A 56 5.18 -10.06 3.19
N ASP A 57 4.62 -11.27 3.19
CA ASP A 57 4.83 -12.27 2.14
C ASP A 57 4.35 -11.75 0.77
N PHE A 58 3.20 -11.07 0.72
CA PHE A 58 2.68 -10.46 -0.49
C PHE A 58 3.58 -9.31 -1.01
N LEU A 59 4.07 -8.44 -0.13
CA LEU A 59 4.97 -7.36 -0.51
C LEU A 59 6.31 -7.91 -1.01
N GLU A 60 6.84 -8.95 -0.37
CA GLU A 60 8.07 -9.61 -0.83
C GLU A 60 7.88 -10.27 -2.21
N GLU A 61 6.73 -10.92 -2.46
CA GLU A 61 6.41 -11.44 -3.79
C GLU A 61 6.43 -10.31 -4.84
N LYS A 62 5.84 -9.15 -4.53
CA LYS A 62 5.85 -7.98 -5.42
C LYS A 62 7.27 -7.44 -5.64
N ARG A 63 8.09 -7.34 -4.60
CA ARG A 63 9.51 -6.96 -4.69
C ARG A 63 10.32 -7.93 -5.56
N SER A 64 10.05 -9.22 -5.43
CA SER A 64 10.72 -10.25 -6.23
C SER A 64 10.43 -10.11 -7.74
N ARG A 65 9.23 -9.64 -8.10
CA ARG A 65 8.84 -9.39 -9.50
C ARG A 65 9.48 -8.13 -10.07
N PHE A 66 9.61 -7.07 -9.27
CA PHE A 66 10.23 -5.81 -9.68
C PHE A 66 11.25 -5.33 -8.63
N PRO A 67 12.55 -5.63 -8.80
CA PRO A 67 13.58 -5.40 -7.78
C PRO A 67 13.74 -3.94 -7.33
N ARG A 68 13.27 -2.94 -8.09
CA ARG A 68 13.34 -1.54 -7.61
C ARG A 68 12.44 -1.27 -6.42
N PHE A 69 11.42 -2.11 -6.17
CA PHE A 69 10.59 -1.99 -4.98
C PHE A 69 11.35 -2.27 -3.66
N TYR A 70 12.56 -2.83 -3.71
CA TYR A 70 13.43 -2.92 -2.52
C TYR A 70 13.95 -1.54 -2.07
N PHE A 71 13.87 -0.49 -2.90
CA PHE A 71 14.33 0.86 -2.57
C PHE A 71 13.25 1.76 -1.96
N ILE A 72 12.02 1.27 -1.82
CA ILE A 72 10.90 2.00 -1.21
C ILE A 72 10.35 1.24 0.01
N GLY A 73 9.78 1.99 0.95
CA GLY A 73 9.15 1.42 2.15
C GLY A 73 7.85 0.67 1.84
N ASP A 74 7.37 -0.12 2.80
CA ASP A 74 6.11 -0.87 2.68
C ASP A 74 4.91 0.06 2.43
N ASP A 75 4.86 1.22 3.08
CA ASP A 75 3.78 2.20 2.90
C ASP A 75 3.72 2.74 1.46
N ASP A 76 4.88 3.13 0.90
CA ASP A 76 5.00 3.61 -0.48
C ASP A 76 4.62 2.50 -1.48
N LEU A 77 5.06 1.27 -1.20
CA LEU A 77 4.75 0.11 -2.05
C LEU A 77 3.26 -0.23 -2.01
N LEU A 78 2.62 -0.15 -0.84
CA LEU A 78 1.18 -0.37 -0.72
C LEU A 78 0.39 0.73 -1.42
N GLU A 79 0.83 1.98 -1.34
CA GLU A 79 0.17 3.09 -2.01
C GLU A 79 0.22 2.95 -3.54
N ILE A 80 1.39 2.63 -4.11
CA ILE A 80 1.52 2.44 -5.57
C ILE A 80 0.73 1.20 -6.05
N LEU A 81 0.69 0.12 -5.27
CA LEU A 81 -0.11 -1.07 -5.61
C LEU A 81 -1.62 -0.84 -5.46
N GLY A 82 -2.03 -0.05 -4.47
CA GLY A 82 -3.44 0.24 -4.19
C GLY A 82 -4.03 1.33 -5.07
N GLN A 83 -3.21 2.23 -5.61
CA GLN A 83 -3.61 3.35 -6.47
C GLN A 83 -2.83 3.33 -7.80
N SER A 84 -2.66 2.14 -8.37
CA SER A 84 -1.88 1.88 -9.59
C SER A 84 -2.34 2.63 -10.83
N GLN A 85 -3.59 3.10 -10.85
CA GLN A 85 -4.17 3.88 -11.96
C GLN A 85 -4.24 5.39 -11.68
N ASN A 86 -3.80 5.85 -10.50
CA ASN A 86 -3.85 7.28 -10.16
C ASN A 86 -2.58 7.98 -10.64
N PRO A 87 -2.65 8.85 -11.67
CA PRO A 87 -1.45 9.48 -12.25
C PRO A 87 -0.63 10.29 -11.25
N ALA A 88 -1.29 10.94 -10.27
CA ALA A 88 -0.61 11.73 -9.25
C ALA A 88 0.24 10.85 -8.31
N VAL A 89 -0.26 9.66 -7.96
CA VAL A 89 0.44 8.70 -7.10
C VAL A 89 1.58 8.02 -7.88
N ILE A 90 1.31 7.61 -9.12
CA ILE A 90 2.35 7.08 -10.02
C ILE A 90 3.50 8.10 -10.13
N GLN A 91 3.16 9.37 -10.33
CA GLN A 91 4.14 10.43 -10.50
C GLN A 91 5.04 10.61 -9.26
N SER A 92 4.45 10.63 -8.05
CA SER A 92 5.23 10.82 -6.81
C SER A 92 6.19 9.66 -6.55
N HIS A 93 5.79 8.43 -6.89
CA HIS A 93 6.58 7.23 -6.61
C HIS A 93 7.59 6.90 -7.72
N LEU A 94 7.30 7.21 -8.99
CA LEU A 94 8.27 7.05 -10.08
C LEU A 94 9.55 7.84 -9.82
N LYS A 95 9.44 9.05 -9.28
CA LYS A 95 10.59 9.86 -8.87
C LYS A 95 11.45 9.18 -7.79
N LYS A 96 10.83 8.42 -6.89
CA LYS A 96 11.56 7.65 -5.85
C LYS A 96 12.22 6.40 -6.44
N LEU A 97 11.56 5.74 -7.39
CA LEU A 97 12.03 4.50 -8.03
C LEU A 97 13.10 4.73 -9.12
N PHE A 98 13.12 5.90 -9.75
CA PHE A 98 13.99 6.25 -10.87
C PHE A 98 14.63 7.63 -10.64
N GLN A 99 15.90 7.65 -10.24
CA GLN A 99 16.61 8.91 -9.94
C GLN A 99 16.70 9.89 -11.12
N ALA A 100 16.73 9.38 -12.35
CA ALA A 100 16.80 10.19 -13.56
C ALA A 100 15.44 10.73 -14.05
N ILE A 101 14.34 10.23 -13.50
CA ILE A 101 12.99 10.63 -13.88
C ILE A 101 12.46 11.58 -12.82
N PHE A 102 12.34 12.86 -13.16
CA PHE A 102 11.71 13.83 -12.28
C PHE A 102 10.19 13.80 -12.43
N ALA A 103 9.72 13.77 -13.68
CA ALA A 103 8.31 13.67 -14.02
C ALA A 103 8.06 12.78 -15.24
N VAL A 104 6.82 12.36 -15.46
CA VAL A 104 6.35 11.70 -16.67
C VAL A 104 5.20 12.48 -17.28
N ASN A 105 5.07 12.43 -18.60
CA ASN A 105 3.90 12.97 -19.28
C ASN A 105 2.94 11.81 -19.59
N PHE A 106 1.66 12.04 -19.31
CA PHE A 106 0.59 11.10 -19.62
C PHE A 106 -0.09 11.48 -20.95
N SER A 107 -0.76 10.51 -21.57
CA SER A 107 -1.70 10.74 -22.67
C SER A 107 -2.90 11.62 -22.23
N GLU A 108 -3.66 12.15 -23.19
CA GLU A 108 -4.84 12.99 -22.89
C GLU A 108 -5.89 12.27 -22.04
N ASP A 109 -6.01 10.95 -22.19
CA ASP A 109 -6.93 10.11 -21.43
C ASP A 109 -6.30 9.51 -20.15
N MET A 110 -5.05 9.88 -19.82
CA MET A 110 -4.30 9.47 -18.63
C MET A 110 -4.07 7.95 -18.50
N LYS A 111 -4.16 7.21 -19.62
CA LYS A 111 -3.97 5.75 -19.63
C LYS A 111 -2.57 5.32 -20.03
N GLU A 112 -1.81 6.18 -20.67
CA GLU A 112 -0.47 5.85 -21.14
C GLU A 112 0.55 6.86 -20.64
N ILE A 113 1.77 6.38 -20.41
CA ILE A 113 2.95 7.22 -20.27
C ILE A 113 3.57 7.39 -21.66
N VAL A 114 3.83 8.64 -22.05
CA VAL A 114 4.29 8.98 -23.41
C VAL A 114 5.68 9.61 -23.43
N ALA A 115 6.14 10.17 -22.29
CA ALA A 115 7.45 10.79 -22.20
C ALA A 115 7.98 10.84 -20.76
N PHE A 116 9.29 10.88 -20.63
CA PHE A 116 9.99 11.23 -19.40
C PHE A 116 10.38 12.70 -19.38
N ARG A 117 10.44 13.28 -18.18
CA ARG A 117 10.90 14.63 -17.94
C ARG A 117 11.97 14.67 -16.85
N SER A 118 13.08 15.36 -17.12
CA SER A 118 14.15 15.60 -16.15
C SER A 118 13.80 16.77 -15.21
N LEU A 119 14.63 16.97 -14.17
CA LEU A 119 14.50 18.08 -13.24
C LEU A 119 14.69 19.43 -13.95
N GLU A 120 15.59 19.46 -14.93
CA GLU A 120 15.95 20.64 -15.75
C GLU A 120 14.92 20.92 -16.86
N GLY A 121 13.90 20.07 -16.99
CA GLY A 121 12.83 20.21 -17.97
C GLY A 121 13.13 19.58 -19.33
N GLU A 122 14.20 18.79 -19.46
CA GLU A 122 14.42 17.96 -20.64
C GLU A 122 13.26 16.97 -20.78
N VAL A 123 12.73 16.82 -21.99
CA VAL A 123 11.63 15.88 -22.28
C VAL A 123 12.12 14.87 -23.31
N VAL A 124 12.00 13.59 -22.96
CA VAL A 124 12.35 12.46 -23.83
C VAL A 124 11.08 11.66 -24.09
N ASN A 125 10.60 11.69 -25.33
CA ASN A 125 9.44 10.89 -25.73
C ASN A 125 9.82 9.41 -25.78
N LEU A 126 8.90 8.56 -25.32
CA LEU A 126 9.07 7.12 -25.44
C LEU A 126 8.89 6.71 -26.91
N MET A 127 9.67 5.72 -27.34
CA MET A 127 9.52 5.13 -28.67
C MET A 127 8.21 4.32 -28.77
N HIS A 128 7.80 3.72 -27.66
CA HIS A 128 6.54 3.01 -27.49
C HIS A 128 5.91 3.50 -26.18
N ASN A 129 4.67 3.97 -26.26
CA ASN A 129 3.93 4.37 -25.07
C ASN A 129 3.72 3.16 -24.16
N VAL A 130 3.69 3.40 -22.85
CA VAL A 130 3.47 2.35 -21.85
C VAL A 130 2.06 2.50 -21.29
N GLU A 131 1.23 1.47 -21.43
CA GLU A 131 -0.12 1.44 -20.89
C GLU A 131 -0.10 1.21 -19.36
N ILE A 132 -0.86 2.03 -18.63
CA ILE A 132 -1.02 1.92 -17.19
C ILE A 132 -2.11 0.89 -16.93
N THR A 133 -1.70 -0.23 -16.32
CA THR A 133 -2.59 -1.32 -15.94
C THR A 133 -2.59 -1.53 -14.43
N ASP A 134 -3.49 -2.40 -13.95
CA ASP A 134 -3.58 -2.74 -12.53
C ASP A 134 -2.32 -3.40 -11.98
N THR A 135 -1.54 -4.04 -12.85
CA THR A 135 -0.35 -4.81 -12.45
C THR A 135 0.90 -3.95 -12.59
N VAL A 136 1.16 -3.16 -11.55
CA VAL A 136 2.24 -2.16 -11.50
C VAL A 136 3.60 -2.71 -11.91
N GLU A 137 3.95 -3.91 -11.43
CA GLU A 137 5.24 -4.52 -11.73
C GLU A 137 5.46 -4.83 -13.23
N VAL A 138 4.38 -5.00 -14.00
CA VAL A 138 4.46 -5.34 -15.43
C VAL A 138 4.76 -4.09 -16.23
N TRP A 139 3.92 -3.05 -16.10
CA TRP A 139 4.13 -1.83 -16.88
C TRP A 139 5.36 -1.04 -16.43
N LEU A 140 5.75 -1.11 -15.14
CA LEU A 140 7.02 -0.54 -14.68
C LEU A 140 8.26 -1.23 -15.28
N ALA A 141 8.15 -2.48 -15.69
CA ALA A 141 9.24 -3.20 -16.35
C ALA A 141 9.34 -2.87 -17.85
N GLU A 142 8.31 -2.26 -18.43
CA GLU A 142 8.26 -1.79 -19.82
C GLU A 142 8.76 -0.34 -19.98
N LEU A 143 8.93 0.38 -18.86
CA LEU A 143 9.51 1.74 -18.78
C LEU A 143 11.04 1.75 -18.77
#